data_AF-G4CVU7-F1
#
_entry.id   AF-G4CVU7-F1
#
_cell.length_a   1.000
_cell.length_b   1.000
_cell.length_c   1.000
_cell.angle_alpha   90.00
_cell.angle_beta   90.00
_cell.angle_gamma   90.00
#
_symmetry.space_group_name_H-M   'P 1'
#
loop_
_entity.id
_entity.type
_entity.pdbx_description
1 polymer ?
#
loop_
_entity_poly.entity_id
_entity_poly.type
_entity_poly.pdbx_seq_one_letter_code
_entity_poly.pdbx_strand_id
1 'polypeptide(L)'
;MTQGHEASGTIVELGAGVTGWKEGDRVIPSAGRPCLKCRKCRRGAFTDCLSLNLMAFAYDGAWAEYHVAQASGMTKIPDNVPMDQAALLADAVSTPYAAVVRTGKVHMGNAVAVWGVGGVGTHLVQLAKLAGGVPSSPLTSTTQSSSAPSDSVPITPCAATTLSSCRRSRTSPTAA
;
A
#
# COMPACT_ATOMS: atom_id res chain seq x y z
N MET A 1 -6.65 -16.79 -5.75
CA MET A 1 -6.09 -15.59 -5.11
C MET A 1 -6.93 -14.41 -5.55
N THR A 2 -7.33 -13.56 -4.62
CA THR A 2 -7.98 -12.27 -4.94
C THR A 2 -6.94 -11.26 -5.41
N GLN A 3 -7.26 -10.42 -6.40
CA GLN A 3 -6.34 -9.40 -6.91
C GLN A 3 -6.44 -8.09 -6.11
N GLY A 4 -5.60 -7.10 -6.43
CA GLY A 4 -5.58 -5.76 -5.82
C GLY A 4 -4.54 -5.62 -4.70
N HIS A 5 -3.50 -4.81 -4.95
CA HIS A 5 -2.46 -4.49 -3.95
C HIS A 5 -2.50 -3.02 -3.50
N GLU A 6 -3.46 -2.26 -4.01
CA GLU A 6 -3.77 -0.89 -3.61
C GLU A 6 -5.16 -0.88 -2.97
N ALA A 7 -5.23 -0.48 -1.71
CA ALA A 7 -6.49 -0.39 -0.99
C ALA A 7 -6.40 0.60 0.16
N SER A 8 -7.55 1.05 0.62
CA SER A 8 -7.71 1.76 1.88
C SER A 8 -8.98 1.25 2.54
N GLY A 9 -9.01 1.31 3.86
CA GLY A 9 -10.11 0.76 4.62
C GLY A 9 -10.21 1.26 6.04
N THR A 10 -11.24 0.77 6.72
CA THR A 10 -11.34 0.89 8.17
C THR A 10 -11.02 -0.44 8.83
N ILE A 11 -10.35 -0.39 9.97
CA ILE A 11 -10.12 -1.58 10.80
C ILE A 11 -11.47 -2.08 11.32
N VAL A 12 -11.81 -3.35 11.06
CA VAL A 12 -13.05 -3.96 11.57
C VAL A 12 -12.81 -5.01 12.66
N GLU A 13 -11.59 -5.53 12.76
CA GLU A 13 -11.21 -6.53 13.76
C GLU A 13 -9.69 -6.48 13.94
N LEU A 14 -9.20 -6.74 15.16
CA LEU A 14 -7.77 -6.81 15.48
C LEU A 14 -7.37 -8.24 15.87
N GLY A 15 -6.28 -8.73 15.28
CA GLY A 15 -5.67 -9.98 15.74
C GLY A 15 -5.10 -9.88 17.17
N ALA A 16 -5.02 -11.03 17.85
CA ALA A 16 -4.45 -11.10 19.19
C ALA A 16 -3.01 -10.53 19.24
N GLY A 17 -2.76 -9.65 20.22
CA GLY A 17 -1.46 -9.01 20.41
C GLY A 17 -1.17 -7.81 19.50
N VAL A 18 -2.09 -7.43 18.60
CA VAL A 18 -2.00 -6.14 17.90
C VAL A 18 -2.27 -5.00 18.89
N THR A 19 -1.36 -4.03 18.94
CA THR A 19 -1.46 -2.84 19.80
C THR A 19 -1.28 -1.58 18.96
N GLY A 20 -1.71 -0.42 19.48
CA GLY A 20 -1.57 0.88 18.81
C GLY A 20 -2.60 1.17 17.72
N TRP A 21 -3.53 0.24 17.47
CA TRP A 21 -4.64 0.37 16.52
C TRP A 21 -5.97 0.15 17.22
N LYS A 22 -7.05 0.70 16.67
CA LYS A 22 -8.42 0.42 17.10
C LYS A 22 -9.34 0.17 15.90
N GLU A 23 -10.42 -0.56 16.13
CA GLU A 23 -11.52 -0.65 15.17
C GLU A 23 -12.03 0.76 14.81
N GLY A 24 -12.41 0.95 13.55
CA GLY A 24 -12.76 2.23 12.96
C GLY A 24 -11.58 3.11 12.53
N ASP A 25 -10.33 2.80 12.89
CA ASP A 25 -9.19 3.54 12.35
C ASP A 25 -9.13 3.39 10.82
N ARG A 26 -8.96 4.52 10.14
CA ARG A 26 -8.79 4.61 8.69
C ARG A 26 -7.34 4.32 8.33
N VAL A 27 -7.11 3.32 7.48
CA VAL A 27 -5.77 2.78 7.21
C VAL A 27 -5.53 2.42 5.75
N ILE A 28 -4.26 2.49 5.36
CA ILE A 28 -3.72 1.95 4.11
C ILE A 28 -2.85 0.74 4.48
N PRO A 29 -3.10 -0.44 3.92
CA PRO A 29 -2.23 -1.58 4.06
C PRO A 29 -1.04 -1.49 3.09
N SER A 30 0.17 -1.73 3.60
CA SER A 30 1.34 -1.94 2.75
C SER A 30 1.15 -3.17 1.87
N ALA A 31 1.36 -3.02 0.55
CA ALA A 31 1.39 -4.13 -0.39
C ALA A 31 2.44 -5.17 -0.02
N GLY A 32 3.59 -4.73 0.50
CA GLY A 32 4.66 -5.61 0.94
C GLY A 32 4.45 -6.09 2.38
N ARG A 33 4.44 -7.42 2.58
CA ARG A 33 4.43 -8.07 3.88
C ARG A 33 5.81 -8.59 4.26
N PRO A 34 6.59 -7.87 5.10
CA PRO A 34 7.91 -8.32 5.52
C PRO A 34 7.83 -9.57 6.41
N CYS A 35 8.84 -10.43 6.35
CA CYS A 35 8.87 -11.66 7.14
C CYS A 35 9.12 -11.45 8.64
N LEU A 36 9.50 -10.23 9.05
CA LEU A 36 9.90 -9.81 10.41
C LEU A 36 11.05 -10.59 11.07
N LYS A 37 11.63 -11.59 10.40
CA LYS A 37 12.65 -12.48 10.99
C LYS A 37 14.05 -12.31 10.40
N CYS A 38 14.15 -11.87 9.14
CA CYS A 38 15.43 -11.74 8.43
C CYS A 38 16.28 -10.57 8.96
N ARG A 39 17.57 -10.56 8.63
CA ARG A 39 18.53 -9.54 9.11
C ARG A 39 18.12 -8.09 8.78
N LYS A 40 17.44 -7.87 7.65
CA LYS A 40 16.96 -6.54 7.24
C LYS A 40 15.76 -6.11 8.07
N CYS A 41 14.78 -7.00 8.26
CA CYS A 41 13.64 -6.75 9.13
C CYS A 41 14.04 -6.51 10.59
N ARG A 42 14.99 -7.28 11.14
CA ARG A 42 15.47 -7.07 12.52
C ARG A 42 16.14 -5.71 12.74
N ARG A 43 16.57 -5.04 11.66
CA ARG A 43 17.14 -3.68 11.69
C ARG A 43 16.11 -2.60 11.33
N GLY A 44 14.83 -2.96 11.21
CA GLY A 44 13.76 -2.05 10.81
C GLY A 44 13.70 -1.73 9.30
N ALA A 45 14.59 -2.31 8.49
CA ALA A 45 14.62 -2.09 7.04
C ALA A 45 13.62 -3.02 6.32
N PHE A 46 12.33 -2.83 6.55
CA PHE A 46 11.27 -3.73 6.07
C PHE A 46 11.11 -3.74 4.55
N THR A 47 11.35 -2.61 3.87
CA THR A 47 11.33 -2.52 2.40
C THR A 47 12.41 -3.37 1.74
N ASP A 48 13.49 -3.67 2.46
CA ASP A 48 14.62 -4.49 2.00
C ASP A 48 14.51 -5.94 2.50
N CYS A 49 13.31 -6.39 2.87
CA CYS A 49 13.10 -7.72 3.40
C CYS A 49 13.57 -8.80 2.40
N LEU A 50 14.38 -9.75 2.86
CA LEU A 50 14.92 -10.84 2.02
C LEU A 50 13.88 -11.90 1.66
N SER A 51 12.69 -11.82 2.23
CA SER A 51 11.58 -12.77 2.02
C SER A 51 10.26 -12.00 2.08
N LEU A 52 10.17 -10.93 1.30
CA LEU A 52 8.96 -10.10 1.19
C LEU A 52 7.88 -10.89 0.45
N ASN A 53 6.66 -10.91 1.00
CA ASN A 53 5.49 -11.41 0.29
C ASN A 53 4.67 -10.23 -0.22
N LEU A 54 4.36 -10.20 -1.51
CA LEU A 54 3.59 -9.12 -2.11
C LEU A 54 2.10 -9.49 -2.13
N MET A 55 1.26 -8.58 -1.61
CA MET A 55 -0.20 -8.66 -1.66
C MET A 55 -0.67 -8.91 -3.10
N ALA A 56 -1.68 -9.76 -3.27
CA ALA A 56 -2.25 -10.14 -4.57
C ALA A 56 -1.34 -10.98 -5.49
N PHE A 57 -0.11 -11.30 -5.06
CA PHE A 57 0.81 -12.22 -5.77
C PHE A 57 1.19 -13.43 -4.92
N ALA A 58 1.51 -13.21 -3.65
CA ALA A 58 1.90 -14.25 -2.71
C ALA A 58 0.75 -14.68 -1.78
N TYR A 59 -0.31 -13.87 -1.68
CA TYR A 59 -1.52 -14.11 -0.90
C TYR A 59 -2.66 -13.22 -1.42
N ASP A 60 -3.87 -13.42 -0.91
CA ASP A 60 -5.05 -12.68 -1.35
C ASP A 60 -4.88 -11.15 -1.21
N GLY A 61 -5.28 -10.44 -2.26
CA GLY A 61 -5.34 -8.99 -2.33
C GLY A 61 -6.59 -8.39 -1.72
N ALA A 62 -6.85 -7.14 -2.08
CA ALA A 62 -7.86 -6.28 -1.46
C ALA A 62 -9.01 -5.87 -2.40
N TRP A 63 -9.11 -6.44 -3.60
CA TRP A 63 -10.35 -6.38 -4.41
C TRP A 63 -11.39 -7.37 -3.87
N ALA A 64 -11.75 -7.18 -2.61
CA ALA A 64 -12.75 -7.91 -1.86
C ALA A 64 -13.35 -6.97 -0.82
N GLU A 65 -14.45 -7.34 -0.18
CA GLU A 65 -15.01 -6.55 0.92
C GLU A 65 -14.13 -6.59 2.18
N TYR A 66 -13.30 -7.63 2.34
CA TYR A 66 -12.42 -7.75 3.51
C TYR A 66 -11.03 -8.19 3.07
N HIS A 67 -10.01 -7.60 3.69
CA HIS A 67 -8.62 -7.97 3.46
C HIS A 67 -7.85 -8.19 4.76
N VAL A 68 -7.05 -9.25 4.82
CA VAL A 68 -6.19 -9.54 5.97
C VAL A 68 -4.80 -8.97 5.76
N ALA A 69 -4.43 -7.99 6.57
CA ALA A 69 -3.15 -7.30 6.44
C ALA A 69 -2.25 -7.49 7.68
N GLN A 70 -0.96 -7.19 7.55
CA GLN A 70 -0.04 -7.25 8.68
C GLN A 70 -0.02 -5.90 9.42
N ALA A 71 -0.25 -5.92 10.74
CA ALA A 71 -0.35 -4.69 11.55
C ALA A 71 0.88 -3.76 11.42
N SER A 72 2.09 -4.31 11.25
CA SER A 72 3.33 -3.53 11.08
C SER A 72 3.41 -2.76 9.76
N GLY A 73 2.57 -3.09 8.78
CA GLY A 73 2.51 -2.45 7.47
C GLY A 73 1.34 -1.48 7.32
N MET A 74 0.62 -1.15 8.40
CA MET A 74 -0.52 -0.24 8.34
C MET A 74 -0.04 1.22 8.45
N THR A 75 -0.62 2.09 7.64
CA THR A 75 -0.43 3.55 7.73
C THR A 75 -1.77 4.22 7.99
N LYS A 76 -1.83 5.11 8.98
CA LYS A 76 -3.06 5.83 9.32
C LYS A 76 -3.39 6.89 8.29
N ILE A 77 -4.66 6.97 7.89
CA ILE A 77 -5.17 7.99 6.97
C ILE A 77 -5.68 9.18 7.81
N PRO A 78 -5.21 10.41 7.55
CA PRO A 78 -5.78 11.61 8.17
C PRO A 78 -7.24 11.84 7.77
N ASP A 79 -8.02 12.47 8.65
CA ASP A 79 -9.47 12.61 8.44
C ASP A 79 -9.84 13.40 7.18
N ASN A 80 -8.97 14.32 6.76
CA ASN A 80 -9.16 15.18 5.60
C ASN A 80 -8.79 14.52 4.25
N VAL A 81 -8.32 13.28 4.22
CA VAL A 81 -7.94 12.58 2.98
C VAL A 81 -9.06 11.61 2.60
N PRO A 82 -9.70 11.73 1.43
CA PRO A 82 -10.69 10.76 0.95
C PRO A 82 -10.14 9.33 0.84
N MET A 83 -10.97 8.31 1.12
CA MET A 83 -10.52 6.90 1.18
C MET A 83 -10.04 6.40 -0.20
N ASP A 84 -10.79 6.69 -1.25
CA ASP A 84 -10.46 6.38 -2.63
C ASP A 84 -9.08 6.91 -3.05
N GLN A 85 -8.77 8.16 -2.70
CA GLN A 85 -7.47 8.76 -2.96
C GLN A 85 -6.37 8.14 -2.09
N ALA A 86 -6.70 7.80 -0.84
CA ALA A 86 -5.77 7.14 0.06
C ALA A 86 -5.33 5.75 -0.45
N ALA A 87 -6.18 5.03 -1.17
CA ALA A 87 -5.84 3.72 -1.72
C ALA A 87 -4.66 3.80 -2.71
N LEU A 88 -4.62 4.86 -3.53
CA LEU A 88 -3.54 5.13 -4.50
C LEU A 88 -2.19 5.38 -3.81
N LEU A 89 -2.20 5.83 -2.55
CA LEU A 89 -0.97 6.09 -1.82
C LEU A 89 -0.17 4.80 -1.57
N ALA A 90 -0.82 3.64 -1.55
CA ALA A 90 -0.20 2.35 -1.24
C ALA A 90 0.91 1.97 -2.24
N ASP A 91 0.77 2.35 -3.52
CA ASP A 91 1.74 2.06 -4.58
C ASP A 91 1.99 3.27 -5.49
N ALA A 92 0.96 3.79 -6.16
CA ALA A 92 1.09 4.86 -7.15
C ALA A 92 1.79 6.13 -6.63
N VAL A 93 1.81 6.37 -5.32
CA VAL A 93 2.56 7.48 -4.69
C VAL A 93 3.76 7.00 -3.87
N SER A 94 3.63 5.94 -3.07
CA SER A 94 4.72 5.48 -2.20
C SER A 94 5.93 4.97 -3.00
N THR A 95 5.68 4.27 -4.11
CA THR A 95 6.73 3.74 -5.00
C THR A 95 7.56 4.85 -5.62
N PRO A 96 6.97 5.85 -6.32
CA PRO A 96 7.77 6.95 -6.84
C PRO A 96 8.36 7.84 -5.74
N TYR A 97 7.73 7.94 -4.56
CA TYR A 97 8.33 8.64 -3.41
C TYR A 97 9.64 7.97 -2.98
N ALA A 98 9.65 6.65 -2.82
CA ALA A 98 10.87 5.91 -2.51
C ALA A 98 11.91 6.05 -3.63
N ALA A 99 11.50 6.02 -4.90
CA ALA A 99 12.39 6.21 -6.04
C ALA A 99 13.06 7.59 -6.03
N VAL A 100 12.30 8.66 -5.78
CA VAL A 100 12.81 10.04 -5.74
C VAL A 100 13.68 10.28 -4.51
N VAL A 101 13.18 9.95 -3.31
CA VAL A 101 13.80 10.36 -2.04
C VAL A 101 14.90 9.40 -1.59
N ARG A 102 14.68 8.08 -1.71
CA ARG A 102 15.62 7.07 -1.17
C ARG A 102 16.64 6.60 -2.19
N THR A 103 16.17 6.26 -3.39
CA THR A 103 17.01 5.69 -4.45
C THR A 103 17.74 6.78 -5.21
N GLY A 104 17.01 7.69 -5.84
CA GLY A 104 17.54 8.78 -6.66
C GLY A 104 18.12 9.92 -5.86
N LYS A 105 17.69 10.10 -4.59
CA LYS A 105 18.12 11.17 -3.69
C LYS A 105 18.06 12.55 -4.36
N VAL A 106 16.94 12.78 -5.06
CA VAL A 106 16.70 14.00 -5.81
C VAL A 106 16.77 15.19 -4.86
N HIS A 107 17.48 16.22 -5.29
CA HIS A 107 17.63 17.49 -4.61
C HIS A 107 17.60 18.65 -5.62
N MET A 108 17.61 19.86 -5.09
CA MET A 108 17.62 21.10 -5.86
C MET A 108 18.63 21.07 -7.00
N GLY A 109 18.15 21.32 -8.22
CA GLY A 109 18.97 21.40 -9.43
C GLY A 109 19.23 20.07 -10.15
N ASN A 110 18.75 18.93 -9.65
CA ASN A 110 18.81 17.69 -10.42
C ASN A 110 17.85 17.75 -11.61
N ALA A 111 18.34 17.46 -12.81
CA ALA A 111 17.49 17.15 -13.96
C ALA A 111 16.91 15.73 -13.80
N VAL A 112 15.58 15.59 -13.95
CA VAL A 112 14.89 14.30 -13.77
C VAL A 112 14.13 13.94 -15.04
N ALA A 113 14.54 12.86 -15.69
CA ALA A 113 13.79 12.29 -16.82
C ALA A 113 12.77 11.27 -16.31
N VAL A 114 11.53 11.37 -16.81
CA VAL A 114 10.44 10.44 -16.47
C VAL A 114 10.02 9.68 -17.72
N TRP A 115 10.16 8.36 -17.68
CA TRP A 115 9.75 7.47 -18.75
C TRP A 115 8.35 6.93 -18.48
N GLY A 116 7.36 7.42 -19.23
CA GLY A 116 5.94 7.11 -19.05
C GLY A 116 5.26 7.92 -17.94
N VAL A 117 4.14 8.58 -18.28
CA VAL A 117 3.35 9.43 -17.37
C VAL A 117 1.99 8.80 -17.09
N GLY A 118 2.04 7.57 -16.54
CA GLY A 118 0.85 6.87 -16.02
C GLY A 118 0.59 7.19 -14.54
N GLY A 119 -0.07 6.28 -13.81
CA GLY A 119 -0.37 6.45 -12.38
C GLY A 119 0.87 6.76 -11.54
N VAL A 120 1.93 5.95 -11.65
CA VAL A 120 3.21 6.18 -10.93
C VAL A 120 3.97 7.39 -11.50
N GLY A 121 4.06 7.50 -12.83
CA GLY A 121 4.86 8.54 -13.49
C GLY A 121 4.35 9.96 -13.21
N THR A 122 3.04 10.14 -13.17
CA THR A 122 2.42 11.44 -12.86
C THR A 122 2.74 11.89 -11.44
N HIS A 123 2.71 10.96 -10.47
CA HIS A 123 3.14 11.26 -9.09
C HIS A 123 4.65 11.47 -9.01
N LEU A 124 5.45 10.74 -9.80
CA LEU A 124 6.90 10.94 -9.85
C LEU A 124 7.27 12.35 -10.31
N VAL A 125 6.62 12.89 -11.35
CA VAL A 125 6.85 14.28 -11.81
C VAL A 125 6.57 15.27 -10.68
N GLN A 126 5.45 15.10 -9.96
CA GLN A 126 5.09 15.96 -8.84
C GLN A 126 6.09 15.86 -7.69
N LEU A 127 6.46 14.63 -7.30
CA LEU A 127 7.40 14.36 -6.21
C LEU A 127 8.82 14.83 -6.54
N ALA A 128 9.27 14.68 -7.79
CA ALA A 128 10.55 15.19 -8.25
C ALA A 128 10.59 16.73 -8.14
N LYS A 129 9.52 17.41 -8.55
CA LYS A 129 9.40 18.87 -8.40
C LYS A 129 9.39 19.30 -6.94
N LEU A 130 8.66 18.59 -6.07
CA LEU A 130 8.63 18.85 -4.63
C LEU A 130 10.00 18.63 -3.97
N ALA A 131 10.80 17.69 -4.46
CA ALA A 131 12.17 17.46 -4.02
C ALA A 131 13.18 18.49 -4.56
N GLY A 132 12.74 19.45 -5.39
CA GLY A 132 13.61 20.47 -6.00
C GLY A 132 14.24 20.06 -7.33
N GLY A 133 13.91 18.88 -7.84
CA GLY A 133 14.29 18.46 -9.18
C GLY A 133 13.59 19.28 -10.26
N VAL A 134 14.21 19.34 -11.43
CA VAL A 134 13.66 19.95 -12.65
C VAL A 134 13.26 18.81 -13.58
N PRO A 135 11.97 18.44 -13.65
CA PRO A 135 11.53 17.39 -14.56
C PRO A 135 11.78 17.83 -16.00
N SER A 136 12.53 17.03 -16.76
CA SER A 136 12.61 17.22 -18.22
C SER A 136 11.31 16.76 -18.87
N SER A 137 11.08 17.20 -20.11
CA SER A 137 9.89 16.81 -20.88
C SER A 137 9.66 15.29 -20.81
N PRO A 138 8.43 14.83 -20.53
CA PRO A 138 8.16 13.42 -20.36
C PRO A 138 8.44 12.64 -21.64
N LEU A 139 9.15 11.52 -21.50
CA LEU A 139 9.43 10.61 -22.60
C LEU A 139 8.27 9.61 -22.65
N THR A 140 7.22 9.93 -23.42
CA THR A 140 6.02 9.08 -23.57
C THR A 140 6.03 8.35 -24.90
N SER A 141 5.83 7.02 -24.88
CA SER A 141 5.54 6.25 -26.09
C SER A 141 4.05 5.85 -26.26
N THR A 142 3.15 5.96 -25.27
CA THR A 142 1.74 5.52 -25.47
C THR A 142 0.72 6.11 -24.48
N THR A 143 -0.44 6.50 -25.01
CA THR A 143 -1.67 7.02 -24.37
C THR A 143 -2.46 5.91 -23.66
N GLN A 144 -2.97 6.12 -22.44
CA GLN A 144 -4.06 5.30 -21.87
C GLN A 144 -5.11 6.16 -21.15
N SER A 145 -6.37 5.90 -21.49
CA SER A 145 -7.60 6.45 -20.90
C SER A 145 -8.03 5.64 -19.68
N SER A 146 -8.38 6.29 -18.57
CA SER A 146 -8.84 5.63 -17.33
C SER A 146 -10.33 5.84 -17.07
N SER A 147 -11.06 4.79 -16.68
CA SER A 147 -12.29 4.90 -15.89
C SER A 147 -12.49 3.66 -15.01
N ALA A 148 -12.51 3.82 -13.69
CA ALA A 148 -13.27 2.97 -12.76
C ALA A 148 -13.46 3.68 -11.40
N PRO A 149 -14.61 3.51 -10.73
CA PRO A 149 -14.96 4.18 -9.49
C PRO A 149 -14.48 3.41 -8.25
N SER A 150 -14.41 4.12 -7.13
CA SER A 150 -13.80 3.71 -5.87
C SER A 150 -14.84 3.51 -4.76
N ASP A 151 -14.98 2.28 -4.27
CA ASP A 151 -15.70 1.97 -3.04
C ASP A 151 -14.67 1.55 -1.95
N SER A 152 -14.83 2.08 -0.74
CA SER A 152 -13.94 1.81 0.40
C SER A 152 -14.12 0.41 0.97
N VAL A 153 -13.02 -0.32 1.18
CA VAL A 153 -12.99 -1.75 1.57
C VAL A 153 -12.59 -1.92 3.05
N PRO A 154 -13.37 -2.60 3.90
CA PRO A 154 -12.94 -2.91 5.27
C PRO A 154 -11.68 -3.83 5.38
N ILE A 155 -10.81 -3.61 6.38
CA ILE A 155 -9.51 -4.31 6.54
C ILE A 155 -9.38 -4.91 7.96
N THR A 156 -8.86 -6.14 8.07
CA THR A 156 -8.59 -6.83 9.34
C THR A 156 -7.10 -7.11 9.51
N PRO A 157 -6.36 -6.42 10.39
CA PRO A 157 -4.96 -6.73 10.64
C PRO A 157 -4.75 -8.00 11.50
N CYS A 158 -4.04 -9.01 10.97
CA CYS A 158 -3.67 -10.26 11.66
C CYS A 158 -2.19 -10.19 12.11
N ALA A 159 -1.89 -10.61 13.35
CA ALA A 159 -0.55 -10.56 13.97
C ALA A 159 0.36 -11.75 13.60
N ALA A 160 -0.16 -12.81 12.98
CA ALA A 160 0.55 -14.09 12.82
C ALA A 160 1.29 -14.22 11.48
N THR A 161 2.44 -14.93 11.50
CA THR A 161 3.28 -15.20 10.31
C THR A 161 2.70 -16.27 9.36
N THR A 162 1.55 -16.87 9.68
CA THR A 162 0.94 -17.98 8.92
C THR A 162 -0.58 -17.89 8.89
N LEU A 163 -1.17 -18.04 7.69
CA LEU A 163 -2.60 -17.93 7.38
C LEU A 163 -3.50 -18.93 8.14
N SER A 164 -2.95 -20.04 8.66
CA SER A 164 -3.72 -21.12 9.28
C SER A 164 -4.40 -20.75 10.60
N SER A 165 -3.94 -19.69 11.29
CA SER A 165 -4.50 -19.25 12.57
C SER A 165 -5.61 -18.20 12.44
N CYS A 166 -5.88 -17.67 11.25
CA CYS A 166 -6.90 -16.63 11.01
C CYS A 166 -8.21 -17.20 10.39
N ARG A 167 -8.42 -18.53 10.39
CA ARG A 167 -9.69 -19.17 9.92
C ARG A 167 -10.52 -19.71 11.09
N ARG A 168 -11.64 -19.02 11.38
CA ARG A 168 -12.93 -19.44 12.01
C ARG A 168 -13.41 -18.27 12.88
N SER A 169 -14.35 -17.46 12.41
CA SER A 169 -15.76 -17.72 12.69
C SER A 169 -16.68 -17.18 11.59
N ARG A 170 -17.18 -18.05 10.70
CA ARG A 170 -18.46 -17.83 10.04
C ARG A 170 -19.52 -18.46 10.93
N THR A 171 -20.22 -17.67 11.73
CA THR A 171 -21.58 -18.00 12.16
C THR A 171 -22.53 -17.35 11.17
N SER A 172 -23.12 -18.19 10.32
CA SER A 172 -24.28 -17.88 9.49
C SER A 172 -25.46 -17.41 10.35
N PRO A 173 -26.28 -16.45 9.89
CA PRO A 173 -27.69 -16.43 10.20
C PRO A 173 -28.46 -17.10 9.07
N THR A 174 -29.31 -18.01 9.52
CA THR A 174 -30.34 -18.78 8.82
C THR A 174 -31.35 -17.88 8.12
N ALA A 175 -31.99 -18.48 7.10
CA ALA A 175 -33.11 -17.95 6.34
C ALA A 175 -34.27 -17.40 7.21
N ALA A 176 -34.86 -16.31 6.73
CA ALA A 176 -36.30 -16.05 6.63
C ALA A 176 -36.51 -14.90 5.63
#